data_AF-L1IH65-F1
#
_entry.id   AF-L1IH65-F1
#
_cell.length_a   1.000
_cell.length_b   1.000
_cell.length_c   1.000
_cell.angle_alpha   90.00
_cell.angle_beta   90.00
_cell.angle_gamma   90.00
#
_symmetry.space_group_name_H-M   'P 1'
#
loop_
_entity.id
_entity.type
_entity.pdbx_description
1 polymer ?
#
loop_
_entity_poly.entity_id
_entity_poly.type
_entity_poly.pdbx_seq_one_letter_code
_entity_poly.pdbx_strand_id
1 'polypeptide(L)'
;MSAYPSIHPRFDQENRGNLLLMANWGSHSEHGSRPVCKNSLSQQESEAEWFMRAISDIQTADETVMTEDTYYLSPASDHSEPSESTSSNSAEEEDLPIGTCLKALPRNRSSMISNTSHTKLTLAKKLEIIEYYQKYACTQAHVSTVFGKSTSAISKLLQPENIKRLKKLAEAGVTSNMKRCSAIHHPELEGRVHEFVKSLEKNDAHCISKLCEFALSTAKELNIEKFNPNRRWCHRFLKRHGFSLSKIRCVKAELR
;
A
#
# COMPACT_ATOMS: atom_id res chain seq x y z
N MET A 1 -29.18 0.38 61.23
CA MET A 1 -28.11 1.40 61.24
C MET A 1 -27.29 1.20 59.97
N SER A 2 -27.80 1.61 58.79
CA SER A 2 -27.77 2.97 58.19
C SER A 2 -26.36 3.54 58.04
N ALA A 3 -25.80 3.45 56.84
CA ALA A 3 -24.88 4.44 56.27
C ALA A 3 -24.90 4.33 54.73
N TYR A 4 -25.05 5.47 54.08
CA TYR A 4 -25.48 5.72 52.70
C TYR A 4 -24.43 5.40 51.61
N PRO A 5 -24.85 5.06 50.37
CA PRO A 5 -23.98 5.16 49.20
C PRO A 5 -23.88 6.62 48.71
N SER A 6 -22.65 7.10 48.51
CA SER A 6 -22.33 8.42 47.96
C SER A 6 -22.87 8.62 46.54
N ILE A 7 -23.71 9.64 46.39
CA ILE A 7 -24.19 10.19 45.14
C ILE A 7 -23.22 11.31 44.73
N HIS A 8 -22.56 11.18 43.58
CA HIS A 8 -21.85 12.29 42.95
C HIS A 8 -22.80 13.06 42.01
N PRO A 9 -22.90 14.40 42.12
CA PRO A 9 -23.72 15.22 41.24
C PRO A 9 -23.02 15.56 39.92
N ARG A 10 -23.76 15.30 38.84
CA ARG A 10 -24.21 16.23 37.79
C ARG A 10 -23.55 17.63 37.66
N PHE A 11 -23.43 18.01 36.37
CA PHE A 11 -23.76 19.31 35.72
C PHE A 11 -22.62 20.13 35.08
N ASP A 12 -22.72 20.16 33.74
CA ASP A 12 -22.45 21.20 32.74
C ASP A 12 -21.54 22.38 33.08
N GLN A 13 -20.58 22.63 32.18
CA GLN A 13 -20.31 24.01 31.80
C GLN A 13 -19.92 24.15 30.33
N GLU A 14 -20.64 25.09 29.73
CA GLU A 14 -20.58 25.62 28.39
C GLU A 14 -19.16 26.02 27.98
N ASN A 15 -18.82 25.82 26.70
CA ASN A 15 -17.90 26.75 26.05
C ASN A 15 -18.40 27.07 24.64
N ARG A 16 -19.23 28.13 24.59
CA ARG A 16 -19.56 28.88 23.38
C ARG A 16 -18.36 29.74 23.02
N GLY A 17 -17.74 29.47 21.88
CA GLY A 17 -16.69 30.30 21.30
C GLY A 17 -16.93 30.47 19.80
N ASN A 18 -18.06 31.07 19.45
CA ASN A 18 -18.40 31.48 18.09
C ASN A 18 -17.76 32.86 17.87
N LEU A 19 -16.56 32.91 17.28
CA LEU A 19 -15.90 34.17 16.92
C LEU A 19 -15.89 34.33 15.41
N LEU A 20 -16.94 35.03 14.99
CA LEU A 20 -17.16 35.69 13.72
C LEU A 20 -15.96 36.60 13.39
N LEU A 21 -15.13 36.18 12.44
CA LEU A 21 -14.18 37.06 11.77
C LEU A 21 -14.66 37.27 10.34
N MET A 22 -15.45 38.33 10.18
CA MET A 22 -15.67 38.97 8.91
C MET A 22 -14.37 39.67 8.51
N ALA A 23 -13.81 39.28 7.36
CA ALA A 23 -12.79 40.06 6.67
C ALA A 23 -12.99 39.95 5.16
N ASN A 24 -13.72 40.94 4.64
CA ASN A 24 -13.26 41.82 3.56
C ASN A 24 -12.72 41.12 2.29
N TRP A 25 -13.61 40.82 1.35
CA TRP A 25 -13.23 40.55 -0.05
C TRP A 25 -13.27 41.85 -0.84
N GLY A 26 -12.13 42.52 -0.88
CA GLY A 26 -11.91 43.67 -1.75
C GLY A 26 -11.86 43.23 -3.21
N SER A 27 -12.74 43.82 -4.02
CA SER A 27 -12.63 43.82 -5.48
C SER A 27 -11.37 44.58 -5.91
N HIS A 28 -10.41 43.85 -6.48
CA HIS A 28 -9.41 44.43 -7.37
C HIS A 28 -9.50 43.74 -8.73
N SER A 29 -10.04 44.50 -9.67
CA SER A 29 -9.92 44.30 -11.11
C SER A 29 -8.57 44.84 -11.53
N GLU A 30 -7.62 43.97 -11.84
CA GLU A 30 -6.46 44.34 -12.66
C GLU A 30 -6.19 43.28 -13.72
N HIS A 31 -6.21 43.74 -14.97
CA HIS A 31 -5.81 43.01 -16.16
C HIS A 31 -4.32 42.68 -16.10
N GLY A 32 -3.99 41.46 -15.69
CA GLY A 32 -2.65 40.89 -15.78
C GLY A 32 -2.62 39.76 -16.79
N SER A 33 -1.94 39.98 -17.92
CA SER A 33 -1.59 38.96 -18.91
C SER A 33 -1.08 37.69 -18.23
N ARG A 34 -1.75 36.57 -18.47
CA ARG A 34 -1.29 35.25 -18.01
C ARG A 34 0.07 34.94 -18.65
N PRO A 35 1.12 34.65 -17.87
CA PRO A 35 2.31 34.04 -18.42
C PRO A 35 1.91 32.67 -18.97
N VAL A 36 2.13 32.47 -20.26
CA VAL A 36 2.08 31.16 -20.88
C VAL A 36 3.14 30.31 -20.17
N CYS A 37 2.72 29.40 -19.30
CA CYS A 37 3.57 28.35 -18.77
C CYS A 37 4.02 27.48 -19.95
N LYS A 38 5.14 27.85 -20.56
CA LYS A 38 5.94 26.94 -21.36
C LYS A 38 6.54 25.95 -20.36
N ASN A 39 5.77 24.94 -19.98
CA ASN A 39 6.36 23.74 -19.40
C ASN A 39 7.23 23.14 -20.50
N SER A 40 8.53 23.43 -20.42
CA SER A 40 9.53 22.77 -21.25
C SER A 40 9.38 21.27 -21.04
N LEU A 41 9.11 20.54 -22.13
CA LEU A 41 9.07 19.07 -22.16
C LEU A 41 10.29 18.46 -21.44
N SER A 42 11.43 19.12 -21.51
CA SER A 42 12.69 18.72 -20.87
C SER A 42 12.62 18.60 -19.34
N GLN A 43 11.67 19.27 -18.68
CA GLN A 43 11.54 19.20 -17.21
C GLN A 43 10.61 18.07 -16.75
N GLN A 44 9.71 17.56 -17.62
CA GLN A 44 8.94 16.34 -17.35
C GLN A 44 9.76 15.07 -17.61
N GLU A 45 10.71 15.11 -18.55
CA GLU A 45 11.59 13.98 -18.84
C GLU A 45 12.56 13.71 -17.67
N SER A 46 13.07 14.75 -17.01
CA SER A 46 13.96 14.59 -15.84
C SER A 46 13.28 13.97 -14.61
N GLU A 47 11.98 14.19 -14.41
CA GLU A 47 11.26 13.58 -13.27
C GLU A 47 10.97 12.09 -13.51
N ALA A 48 10.68 11.71 -14.77
CA ALA A 48 10.46 10.32 -15.14
C ALA A 48 11.75 9.49 -15.08
N GLU A 49 12.87 10.05 -15.54
CA GLU A 49 14.19 9.41 -15.44
C GLU A 49 14.62 9.25 -13.98
N TRP A 50 14.44 10.29 -13.14
CA TRP A 50 14.75 10.20 -11.72
C TRP A 50 13.90 9.13 -11.02
N PHE A 51 12.61 9.02 -11.37
CA PHE A 51 11.71 8.01 -10.81
C PHE A 51 12.08 6.58 -11.22
N MET A 52 12.48 6.37 -12.48
CA MET A 52 12.93 5.05 -12.94
C MET A 52 14.26 4.65 -12.30
N ARG A 53 15.18 5.61 -12.09
CA ARG A 53 16.46 5.37 -11.40
C ARG A 53 16.24 5.00 -9.93
N ALA A 54 15.35 5.70 -9.23
CA ALA A 54 14.99 5.40 -7.84
C ALA A 54 14.34 4.02 -7.65
N ILE A 55 13.61 3.50 -8.65
CA ILE A 55 13.06 2.14 -8.61
C ILE A 55 14.16 1.08 -8.83
N SER A 56 15.10 1.34 -9.73
CA SER A 56 16.24 0.45 -9.99
C SER A 56 17.11 0.29 -8.74
N ASP A 57 17.41 1.38 -8.02
CA ASP A 57 18.27 1.34 -6.82
C ASP A 57 17.65 0.55 -5.65
N ILE A 58 16.32 0.41 -5.61
CA ILE A 58 15.63 -0.41 -4.59
C ILE A 58 15.78 -1.90 -4.88
N GLN A 59 15.96 -2.30 -6.14
CA GLN A 59 16.10 -3.72 -6.51
C GLN A 59 17.51 -4.26 -6.28
N THR A 60 18.55 -3.42 -6.35
CA THR A 60 19.96 -3.82 -6.16
C THR A 60 20.36 -4.03 -4.70
N ALA A 61 19.54 -3.57 -3.74
CA ALA A 61 19.86 -3.66 -2.31
C ALA A 61 19.50 -5.01 -1.66
N ASP A 62 18.90 -5.95 -2.40
CA ASP A 62 18.45 -7.26 -1.87
C ASP A 62 19.41 -8.43 -2.22
N GLU A 63 20.53 -8.16 -2.91
CA GLU A 63 21.54 -9.19 -3.27
C GLU A 63 22.85 -9.14 -2.45
N THR A 64 22.95 -8.29 -1.42
CA THR A 64 24.13 -8.22 -0.54
C THR A 64 23.84 -8.74 0.88
N VAL A 65 23.36 -9.99 0.97
CA VAL A 65 23.20 -10.69 2.24
C VAL A 65 23.67 -12.15 2.10
N MET A 66 24.81 -12.44 2.74
CA MET A 66 25.31 -13.74 3.22
C MET A 66 26.10 -14.65 2.26
N THR A 67 27.41 -14.41 2.21
CA THR A 67 28.40 -15.51 2.13
C THR A 67 29.58 -15.21 3.05
N GLU A 68 29.39 -15.31 4.37
CA GLU A 68 30.50 -15.55 5.29
C GLU A 68 30.15 -16.71 6.21
N ASP A 69 31.17 -17.51 6.51
CA ASP A 69 31.22 -18.64 7.43
C ASP A 69 30.72 -20.00 6.93
N THR A 70 31.51 -20.65 6.07
CA THR A 70 31.84 -22.07 6.31
C THR A 70 33.19 -22.44 5.70
N TYR A 71 33.94 -23.27 6.43
CA TYR A 71 35.10 -24.10 6.04
C TYR A 71 36.51 -23.61 6.42
N TYR A 72 36.89 -23.97 7.64
CA TYR A 72 38.25 -24.39 7.97
C TYR A 72 38.42 -25.88 7.59
N LEU A 73 39.34 -26.18 6.68
CA LEU A 73 40.35 -27.27 6.74
C LEU A 73 41.03 -27.42 5.36
N SER A 74 42.31 -27.06 5.33
CA SER A 74 43.30 -27.29 4.26
C SER A 74 44.17 -28.53 4.66
N PRO A 75 45.10 -29.09 3.85
CA PRO A 75 45.65 -28.59 2.57
C PRO A 75 45.99 -29.67 1.50
N ALA A 76 46.56 -29.16 0.40
CA ALA A 76 47.50 -29.78 -0.53
C ALA A 76 46.94 -30.67 -1.67
N SER A 77 46.93 -30.09 -2.87
CA SER A 77 47.49 -30.73 -4.07
C SER A 77 47.80 -29.65 -5.10
N ASP A 78 49.05 -29.66 -5.57
CA ASP A 78 49.53 -29.05 -6.80
C ASP A 78 48.52 -29.23 -7.94
N HIS A 79 48.39 -28.21 -8.80
CA HIS A 79 48.49 -28.38 -10.26
C HIS A 79 48.24 -27.04 -10.98
N SER A 80 49.32 -26.54 -11.59
CA SER A 80 49.40 -26.02 -12.95
C SER A 80 48.46 -24.90 -13.41
N GLU A 81 49.06 -23.73 -13.64
CA GLU A 81 48.61 -22.70 -14.60
C GLU A 81 48.28 -23.31 -15.97
N PRO A 82 47.32 -22.72 -16.71
CA PRO A 82 47.78 -21.96 -17.86
C PRO A 82 46.90 -20.75 -18.28
N SER A 83 47.61 -19.74 -18.78
CA SER A 83 47.33 -18.92 -19.98
C SER A 83 46.06 -18.06 -20.10
N GLU A 84 46.36 -16.78 -20.27
CA GLU A 84 45.63 -15.72 -20.97
C GLU A 84 44.73 -16.16 -22.12
N SER A 85 43.53 -15.60 -22.19
CA SER A 85 42.96 -15.15 -23.47
C SER A 85 41.93 -14.05 -23.26
N THR A 86 42.34 -12.87 -23.72
CA THR A 86 41.53 -11.70 -24.07
C THR A 86 40.34 -12.11 -24.94
N SER A 87 39.13 -11.70 -24.57
CA SER A 87 38.03 -11.58 -25.52
C SER A 87 37.11 -10.43 -25.15
N SER A 88 37.32 -9.33 -25.87
CA SER A 88 36.46 -8.16 -25.93
C SER A 88 35.11 -8.54 -26.51
N ASN A 89 34.04 -8.47 -25.72
CA ASN A 89 32.68 -8.48 -26.25
C ASN A 89 32.15 -7.04 -26.25
N SER A 90 32.12 -6.49 -27.45
CA SER A 90 31.42 -5.28 -27.82
C SER A 90 29.93 -5.42 -27.45
N ALA A 91 29.49 -4.66 -26.45
CA ALA A 91 28.08 -4.50 -26.16
C ALA A 91 27.48 -3.59 -27.24
N GLU A 92 26.64 -4.18 -28.09
CA GLU A 92 25.79 -3.47 -29.02
C GLU A 92 24.78 -2.63 -28.22
N GLU A 93 24.85 -1.31 -28.39
CA GLU A 93 23.80 -0.38 -27.98
C GLU A 93 22.56 -0.65 -28.85
N GLU A 94 21.64 -1.44 -28.32
CA GLU A 94 20.27 -1.50 -28.80
C GLU A 94 19.53 -0.24 -28.31
N ASP A 95 19.56 0.81 -29.14
CA ASP A 95 18.70 1.99 -29.07
C ASP A 95 17.23 1.54 -29.11
N LEU A 96 16.61 1.34 -27.94
CA LEU A 96 15.18 1.08 -27.83
C LEU A 96 14.41 2.36 -28.18
N PRO A 97 13.48 2.31 -29.16
CA PRO A 97 12.74 3.49 -29.60
C PRO A 97 11.76 3.96 -28.53
N ILE A 98 12.18 4.98 -27.77
CA ILE A 98 11.31 5.83 -26.96
C ILE A 98 10.41 6.61 -27.92
N GLY A 99 9.26 6.07 -28.34
CA GLY A 99 8.42 6.85 -29.24
C GLY A 99 7.14 6.27 -29.83
N THR A 100 6.71 5.05 -29.51
CA THR A 100 5.50 4.50 -30.14
C THR A 100 4.59 3.72 -29.18
N CYS A 101 4.00 4.40 -28.19
CA CYS A 101 2.85 3.85 -27.44
C CYS A 101 1.56 4.66 -27.69
N LEU A 102 1.10 4.74 -28.94
CA LEU A 102 -0.19 5.36 -29.26
C LEU A 102 -1.07 4.59 -30.26
N LYS A 103 -0.74 3.35 -30.64
CA LYS A 103 -1.51 2.64 -31.67
C LYS A 103 -1.80 1.19 -31.31
N ALA A 104 -2.75 1.00 -30.39
CA ALA A 104 -3.77 -0.05 -30.43
C ALA A 104 -4.48 -0.12 -29.07
N LEU A 105 -5.54 0.67 -28.90
CA LEU A 105 -6.52 0.40 -27.85
C LEU A 105 -7.87 0.04 -28.50
N PRO A 106 -8.62 -0.91 -27.92
CA PRO A 106 -9.91 -1.35 -28.44
C PRO A 106 -10.90 -0.18 -28.50
N ARG A 107 -11.36 0.10 -29.73
CA ARG A 107 -12.17 1.26 -30.15
C ARG A 107 -13.64 1.21 -29.67
N ASN A 108 -13.92 0.60 -28.52
CA ASN A 108 -15.29 0.32 -28.07
C ASN A 108 -15.48 0.64 -26.57
N ARG A 109 -15.57 1.93 -26.19
CA ARG A 109 -15.85 2.35 -24.80
C ARG A 109 -16.74 3.59 -24.63
N SER A 110 -17.57 3.94 -25.63
CA SER A 110 -18.43 5.13 -25.53
C SER A 110 -19.73 4.95 -24.73
N SER A 111 -20.06 3.76 -24.22
CA SER A 111 -21.36 3.54 -23.54
C SER A 111 -21.31 3.32 -22.02
N MET A 112 -20.17 3.53 -21.34
CA MET A 112 -20.08 3.31 -19.88
C MET A 112 -19.36 4.42 -19.09
N ILE A 113 -19.48 5.67 -19.51
CA ILE A 113 -19.18 6.81 -18.62
C ILE A 113 -20.40 7.05 -17.70
N SER A 114 -20.89 6.00 -17.04
CA SER A 114 -21.67 6.17 -15.81
C SER A 114 -20.77 6.85 -14.76
N ASN A 115 -21.35 7.63 -13.85
CA ASN A 115 -20.75 8.44 -12.76
C ASN A 115 -19.77 7.70 -11.82
N THR A 116 -18.76 7.04 -12.40
CA THR A 116 -17.75 6.22 -11.75
C THR A 116 -16.65 7.08 -11.18
N SER A 117 -16.53 8.36 -11.54
CA SER A 117 -15.58 9.30 -10.96
C SER A 117 -15.65 9.34 -9.43
N HIS A 118 -16.86 9.23 -8.86
CA HIS A 118 -17.10 9.26 -7.41
C HIS A 118 -17.04 7.89 -6.72
N THR A 119 -16.97 6.78 -7.45
CA THR A 119 -16.93 5.45 -6.82
C THR A 119 -15.55 5.18 -6.20
N LYS A 120 -15.54 4.68 -4.96
CA LYS A 120 -14.29 4.32 -4.27
C LYS A 120 -13.67 3.10 -4.95
N LEU A 121 -12.40 3.23 -5.34
CA LEU A 121 -11.60 2.15 -5.91
C LEU A 121 -11.39 1.02 -4.89
N THR A 122 -11.55 -0.22 -5.34
CA THR A 122 -11.17 -1.43 -4.60
C THR A 122 -9.65 -1.62 -4.63
N LEU A 123 -9.11 -2.48 -3.76
CA LEU A 123 -7.69 -2.82 -3.72
C LEU A 123 -7.24 -3.41 -5.07
N ALA A 124 -8.01 -4.35 -5.63
CA ALA A 124 -7.73 -4.90 -6.96
C ALA A 124 -7.67 -3.81 -8.04
N LYS A 125 -8.67 -2.91 -8.09
CA LYS A 125 -8.69 -1.86 -9.11
C LYS A 125 -7.51 -0.89 -8.96
N LYS A 126 -7.08 -0.61 -7.73
CA LYS A 126 -5.89 0.20 -7.47
C LYS A 126 -4.61 -0.47 -7.99
N LEU A 127 -4.45 -1.76 -7.72
CA LEU A 127 -3.29 -2.53 -8.20
C LEU A 127 -3.28 -2.64 -9.73
N GLU A 128 -4.43 -2.85 -10.36
CA GLU A 128 -4.57 -2.86 -11.82
C GLU A 128 -4.14 -1.53 -12.45
N ILE A 129 -4.49 -0.39 -11.84
CA ILE A 129 -4.05 0.93 -12.30
C ILE A 129 -2.53 1.07 -12.20
N ILE A 130 -1.93 0.62 -11.10
CA ILE A 130 -0.49 0.68 -10.87
C ILE A 130 0.24 -0.19 -11.91
N GLU A 131 -0.22 -1.43 -12.12
CA GLU A 131 0.35 -2.34 -13.10
C GLU A 131 0.24 -1.78 -14.52
N TYR A 132 -0.92 -1.22 -14.89
CA TYR A 132 -1.12 -0.58 -16.18
C TYR A 132 -0.15 0.60 -16.40
N TYR A 133 0.00 1.47 -15.39
CA TYR A 133 0.92 2.61 -15.46
C TYR A 133 2.37 2.16 -15.67
N GLN A 134 2.80 1.14 -14.91
CA GLN A 134 4.16 0.59 -14.98
C GLN A 134 4.42 -0.12 -16.32
N LYS A 135 3.44 -0.90 -16.81
CA LYS A 135 3.58 -1.71 -18.03
C LYS A 135 3.64 -0.89 -19.31
N TYR A 136 2.87 0.20 -19.39
CA TYR A 136 2.73 0.97 -20.63
C TYR A 136 3.48 2.32 -20.62
N ALA A 137 4.22 2.62 -19.55
CA ALA A 137 4.99 3.87 -19.37
C ALA A 137 4.19 5.12 -19.80
N CYS A 138 2.90 5.17 -19.46
CA CYS A 138 1.97 6.16 -19.97
C CYS A 138 1.81 7.35 -19.01
N THR A 139 1.37 8.50 -19.52
CA THR A 139 1.17 9.68 -18.67
C THR A 139 -0.01 9.51 -17.71
N GLN A 140 0.02 10.19 -16.56
CA GLN A 140 -1.07 10.15 -15.58
C GLN A 140 -2.41 10.64 -16.16
N ALA A 141 -2.37 11.58 -17.11
CA ALA A 141 -3.54 12.05 -17.84
C ALA A 141 -4.18 10.94 -18.68
N HIS A 142 -3.35 10.11 -19.34
CA HIS A 142 -3.83 8.97 -20.09
C HIS A 142 -4.50 7.93 -19.17
N VAL A 143 -3.85 7.57 -18.06
CA VAL A 143 -4.42 6.65 -17.06
C VAL A 143 -5.75 7.18 -16.49
N SER A 144 -5.82 8.47 -16.19
CA SER A 144 -7.04 9.16 -15.76
C SER A 144 -8.21 8.94 -16.72
N THR A 145 -7.96 9.12 -18.03
CA THR A 145 -8.95 8.90 -19.10
C THR A 145 -9.36 7.43 -19.20
N VAL A 146 -8.40 6.50 -19.18
CA VAL A 146 -8.67 5.05 -19.31
C VAL A 146 -9.50 4.50 -18.16
N PHE A 147 -9.24 4.96 -16.94
CA PHE A 147 -9.88 4.47 -15.72
C PHE A 147 -11.01 5.36 -15.18
N GLY A 148 -11.30 6.50 -15.83
CA GLY A 148 -12.38 7.40 -15.46
C GLY A 148 -12.21 8.04 -14.06
N LYS A 149 -10.97 8.35 -13.68
CA LYS A 149 -10.63 8.96 -12.38
C LYS A 149 -9.94 10.30 -12.59
N SER A 150 -10.10 11.23 -11.65
CA SER A 150 -9.39 12.51 -11.76
C SER A 150 -7.88 12.30 -11.75
N THR A 151 -7.16 13.14 -12.50
CA THR A 151 -5.70 13.16 -12.53
C THR A 151 -5.10 13.30 -11.12
N SER A 152 -5.69 14.14 -10.26
CA SER A 152 -5.26 14.27 -8.86
C SER A 152 -5.43 12.98 -8.04
N ALA A 153 -6.45 12.17 -8.32
CA ALA A 153 -6.63 10.87 -7.65
C ALA A 153 -5.61 9.84 -8.16
N ILE A 154 -5.31 9.84 -9.45
CA ILE A 154 -4.25 9.01 -10.06
C ILE A 154 -2.89 9.40 -9.48
N SER A 155 -2.56 10.69 -9.47
CA SER A 155 -1.32 11.22 -8.90
C SER A 155 -1.10 10.77 -7.45
N LYS A 156 -2.13 10.89 -6.60
CA LYS A 156 -2.07 10.39 -5.21
C LYS A 156 -1.89 8.88 -5.12
N LEU A 157 -2.57 8.13 -5.99
CA LEU A 157 -2.49 6.67 -6.02
C LEU A 157 -1.09 6.17 -6.41
N LEU A 158 -0.45 6.86 -7.36
CA LEU A 158 0.85 6.51 -7.92
C LEU A 158 2.04 7.01 -7.10
N GLN A 159 1.82 7.66 -5.96
CA GLN A 159 2.91 7.99 -5.03
C GLN A 159 3.62 6.71 -4.57
N PRO A 160 4.96 6.70 -4.49
CA PRO A 160 5.73 5.49 -4.20
C PRO A 160 5.36 4.86 -2.85
N GLU A 161 5.08 5.66 -1.83
CA GLU A 161 4.64 5.20 -0.51
C GLU A 161 3.28 4.49 -0.59
N ASN A 162 2.36 5.01 -1.40
CA ASN A 162 1.06 4.39 -1.59
C ASN A 162 1.16 3.09 -2.37
N ILE A 163 2.00 3.03 -3.40
CA ILE A 163 2.27 1.80 -4.16
C ILE A 163 2.84 0.72 -3.23
N LYS A 164 3.92 1.04 -2.49
CA LYS A 164 4.55 0.12 -1.53
C LYS A 164 3.55 -0.41 -0.51
N ARG A 165 2.72 0.47 0.05
CA ARG A 165 1.68 0.08 1.02
C ARG A 165 0.60 -0.81 0.41
N LEU A 166 0.13 -0.51 -0.80
CA LEU A 166 -0.91 -1.31 -1.46
C LEU A 166 -0.41 -2.70 -1.84
N LYS A 167 0.84 -2.83 -2.30
CA LYS A 167 1.49 -4.12 -2.57
C LYS A 167 1.62 -4.95 -1.28
N LYS A 168 2.17 -4.37 -0.21
CA LYS A 168 2.26 -5.04 1.11
C LYS A 168 0.92 -5.51 1.66
N LEU A 169 -0.16 -4.75 1.45
CA LEU A 169 -1.50 -5.17 1.86
C LEU A 169 -2.01 -6.36 1.04
N ALA A 170 -1.70 -6.41 -0.25
CA ALA A 170 -2.04 -7.54 -1.10
C ALA A 170 -1.28 -8.80 -0.69
N GLU A 171 0.03 -8.67 -0.43
CA GLU A 171 0.91 -9.73 0.08
C GLU A 171 0.43 -10.26 1.44
N ALA A 172 -0.07 -9.38 2.32
CA ALA A 172 -0.66 -9.76 3.61
C ALA A 172 -1.99 -10.54 3.49
N GLY A 173 -2.45 -10.86 2.28
CA GLY A 173 -3.66 -11.66 2.05
C GLY A 173 -4.97 -10.91 2.28
N VAL A 174 -4.97 -9.58 2.19
CA VAL A 174 -6.19 -8.77 2.30
C VAL A 174 -7.06 -8.94 1.05
N THR A 175 -8.38 -9.01 1.23
CA THR A 175 -9.30 -9.18 0.09
C THR A 175 -9.22 -8.03 -0.92
N SER A 176 -9.21 -8.42 -2.20
CA SER A 176 -9.18 -7.52 -3.36
C SER A 176 -10.35 -6.53 -3.42
N ASN A 177 -11.50 -6.88 -2.82
CA ASN A 177 -12.72 -6.07 -2.80
C ASN A 177 -12.68 -4.90 -1.81
N MET A 178 -11.63 -4.79 -0.99
CA MET A 178 -11.52 -3.76 0.03
C MET A 178 -11.35 -2.37 -0.58
N LYS A 179 -12.25 -1.43 -0.23
CA LYS A 179 -12.24 -0.05 -0.78
C LYS A 179 -11.40 0.93 0.04
N ARG A 180 -11.35 0.74 1.36
CA ARG A 180 -10.63 1.61 2.31
C ARG A 180 -9.53 0.82 3.00
N CYS A 181 -8.33 1.39 3.02
CA CYS A 181 -7.21 0.89 3.81
C CYS A 181 -6.86 1.98 4.83
N SER A 182 -7.10 1.74 6.11
CA SER A 182 -6.64 2.65 7.17
C SER A 182 -5.12 2.81 7.13
N ALA A 183 -4.60 3.96 7.53
CA ALA A 183 -3.16 4.14 7.74
C ALA A 183 -2.63 3.32 8.92
N ILE A 184 -3.51 2.97 9.87
CA ILE A 184 -3.22 2.22 11.11
C ILE A 184 -3.12 0.69 10.83
N HIS A 185 -3.07 0.26 9.57
CA HIS A 185 -2.84 -1.16 9.27
C HIS A 185 -1.34 -1.42 9.30
N HIS A 186 -0.94 -2.43 10.07
CA HIS A 186 0.42 -2.95 10.12
C HIS A 186 0.47 -4.18 9.21
N PRO A 187 0.93 -4.06 7.94
CA PRO A 187 0.78 -5.13 6.96
C PRO A 187 1.56 -6.38 7.36
N GLU A 188 2.71 -6.22 8.02
CA GLU A 188 3.53 -7.32 8.51
C GLU A 188 2.83 -8.12 9.62
N LEU A 189 2.24 -7.42 10.60
CA LEU A 189 1.39 -8.04 11.62
C LEU A 189 0.21 -8.77 10.98
N GLU A 190 -0.49 -8.12 10.04
CA GLU A 190 -1.63 -8.73 9.36
C GLU A 190 -1.21 -9.97 8.55
N GLY A 191 -0.05 -9.96 7.89
CA GLY A 191 0.49 -11.09 7.15
C GLY A 191 0.82 -12.29 8.04
N ARG A 192 1.54 -12.09 9.15
CA ARG A 192 1.86 -13.17 10.11
C ARG A 192 0.60 -13.76 10.72
N VAL A 193 -0.36 -12.91 11.10
CA VAL A 193 -1.65 -13.35 11.63
C VAL A 193 -2.48 -14.08 10.58
N HIS A 194 -2.40 -13.68 9.32
CA HIS A 194 -3.10 -14.33 8.22
C HIS A 194 -2.61 -15.77 8.00
N GLU A 195 -1.29 -15.97 7.99
CA GLU A 195 -0.69 -17.30 7.89
C GLU A 195 -1.01 -18.18 9.10
N PHE A 196 -1.02 -17.60 10.30
CA PHE A 196 -1.51 -18.30 11.49
C PHE A 196 -2.97 -18.75 11.36
N VAL A 197 -3.87 -17.90 10.86
CA VAL A 197 -5.28 -18.32 10.68
C VAL A 197 -5.43 -19.39 9.61
N LYS A 198 -4.58 -19.40 8.57
CA LYS A 198 -4.55 -20.48 7.58
C LYS A 198 -4.13 -21.82 8.16
N SER A 199 -3.21 -21.82 9.13
CA SER A 199 -2.74 -23.06 9.78
C SER A 199 -3.72 -23.60 10.83
N LEU A 200 -4.70 -22.80 11.26
CA LEU A 200 -5.75 -23.27 12.16
C LEU A 200 -6.73 -24.23 11.46
N GLU A 201 -7.13 -25.26 12.20
CA GLU A 201 -8.19 -26.17 11.76
C GLU A 201 -9.53 -25.45 11.63
N LYS A 202 -10.33 -25.85 10.63
CA LYS A 202 -11.56 -25.15 10.22
C LYS A 202 -12.67 -25.11 11.30
N ASN A 203 -12.54 -25.85 12.40
CA ASN A 203 -13.58 -26.02 13.43
C ASN A 203 -13.11 -25.72 14.87
N ASP A 204 -12.00 -24.99 15.05
CA ASP A 204 -11.53 -24.67 16.40
C ASP A 204 -12.46 -23.69 17.13
N ALA A 205 -13.09 -24.17 18.22
CA ALA A 205 -13.96 -23.40 19.09
C ALA A 205 -13.29 -22.17 19.71
N HIS A 206 -11.96 -22.23 19.89
CA HIS A 206 -11.15 -21.20 20.54
C HIS A 206 -10.36 -20.35 19.54
N CYS A 207 -10.68 -20.43 18.24
CA CYS A 207 -9.98 -19.70 17.18
C CYS A 207 -9.85 -18.20 17.46
N ILE A 208 -10.90 -17.54 17.97
CA ILE A 208 -10.84 -16.10 18.27
C ILE A 208 -9.87 -15.80 19.42
N SER A 209 -9.87 -16.60 20.48
CA SER A 209 -8.95 -16.40 21.61
C SER A 209 -7.50 -16.61 21.17
N LYS A 210 -7.23 -17.73 20.48
CA LYS A 210 -5.91 -18.04 19.91
C LYS A 210 -5.43 -16.96 18.94
N LEU A 211 -6.33 -16.45 18.10
CA LEU A 211 -6.06 -15.37 17.16
C LEU A 211 -5.67 -14.08 17.89
N CYS A 212 -6.42 -13.69 18.93
CA CYS A 212 -6.14 -12.47 19.64
C CYS A 212 -4.84 -12.60 20.48
N GLU A 213 -4.56 -13.76 21.08
CA GLU A 213 -3.29 -14.06 21.76
C GLU A 213 -2.09 -14.01 20.80
N PHE A 214 -2.20 -14.70 19.66
CA PHE A 214 -1.15 -14.69 18.64
C PHE A 214 -0.89 -13.28 18.11
N ALA A 215 -1.95 -12.54 17.76
CA ALA A 215 -1.81 -11.16 17.30
C ALA A 215 -1.16 -10.25 18.34
N LEU A 216 -1.43 -10.46 19.63
CA LEU A 216 -0.78 -9.69 20.69
C LEU A 216 0.71 -10.04 20.83
N SER A 217 1.07 -11.32 20.76
CA SER A 217 2.48 -11.76 20.76
C SER A 217 3.25 -11.18 19.59
N THR A 218 2.70 -11.32 18.38
CA THR A 218 3.32 -10.79 17.16
C THR A 218 3.46 -9.27 17.20
N ALA A 219 2.49 -8.55 17.76
CA ALA A 219 2.60 -7.10 17.89
C ALA A 219 3.73 -6.67 18.84
N LYS A 220 3.97 -7.44 19.91
CA LYS A 220 5.11 -7.22 20.81
C LYS A 220 6.45 -7.47 20.11
N GLU A 221 6.55 -8.57 19.35
CA GLU A 221 7.73 -8.88 18.54
C GLU A 221 8.06 -7.78 17.53
N LEU A 222 7.03 -7.18 16.93
CA LEU A 222 7.16 -6.08 15.97
C LEU A 222 7.31 -4.69 16.61
N ASN A 223 7.43 -4.60 17.94
CA ASN A 223 7.49 -3.34 18.69
C ASN A 223 6.32 -2.39 18.39
N ILE A 224 5.12 -2.94 18.13
CA ILE A 224 3.91 -2.14 17.88
C ILE A 224 3.29 -1.79 19.22
N GLU A 225 3.64 -0.61 19.74
CA GLU A 225 3.08 -0.09 20.98
C GLU A 225 1.56 0.13 20.89
N LYS A 226 0.88 -0.02 22.02
CA LYS A 226 -0.57 0.25 22.19
C LYS A 226 -1.49 -0.62 21.32
N PHE A 227 -0.97 -1.66 20.66
CA PHE A 227 -1.80 -2.63 19.98
C PHE A 227 -2.47 -3.57 20.99
N ASN A 228 -3.81 -3.51 21.06
CA ASN A 228 -4.61 -4.39 21.90
C ASN A 228 -5.69 -5.08 21.05
N PRO A 229 -5.46 -6.33 20.59
CA PRO A 229 -6.43 -7.04 19.78
C PRO A 229 -7.62 -7.44 20.64
N ASN A 230 -8.78 -6.85 20.34
CA ASN A 230 -10.05 -7.25 20.95
C ASN A 230 -10.89 -8.07 19.97
N ARG A 231 -11.99 -8.66 20.47
CA ARG A 231 -12.92 -9.46 19.67
C ARG A 231 -13.41 -8.74 18.40
N ARG A 232 -13.62 -7.42 18.49
CA ARG A 232 -14.06 -6.60 17.35
C ARG A 232 -12.96 -6.48 16.29
N TRP A 233 -11.70 -6.35 16.71
CA TRP A 233 -10.55 -6.39 15.81
C TRP A 233 -10.44 -7.76 15.14
N CYS A 234 -10.45 -8.85 15.91
CA CYS A 234 -10.37 -10.23 15.41
C CYS A 234 -11.47 -10.52 14.36
N HIS A 235 -12.73 -10.10 14.60
CA HIS A 235 -13.81 -10.22 13.62
C HIS A 235 -13.61 -9.37 12.35
N ARG A 236 -13.10 -8.13 12.48
CA ARG A 236 -12.82 -7.26 11.33
C ARG A 236 -11.69 -7.82 10.48
N PHE A 237 -10.65 -8.32 11.14
CA PHE A 237 -9.53 -9.01 10.51
C PHE A 237 -10.04 -10.16 9.66
N LEU A 238 -10.76 -11.12 10.27
CA LEU A 238 -11.29 -12.29 9.56
C LEU A 238 -12.13 -11.91 8.34
N LYS A 239 -13.03 -10.93 8.49
CA LYS A 239 -13.85 -10.42 7.38
C LYS A 239 -13.01 -9.79 6.27
N ARG A 240 -11.98 -9.00 6.60
CA ARG A 240 -11.11 -8.35 5.60
C ARG A 240 -10.26 -9.34 4.81
N HIS A 241 -9.86 -10.44 5.44
CA HIS A 241 -9.08 -11.51 4.81
C HIS A 241 -9.94 -12.61 4.18
N GLY A 242 -11.27 -12.45 4.19
CA GLY A 242 -12.19 -13.38 3.52
C GLY A 242 -12.44 -14.68 4.28
N PHE A 243 -12.06 -14.76 5.55
CA PHE A 243 -12.36 -15.91 6.38
C PHE A 243 -13.85 -15.90 6.78
N SER A 244 -14.54 -17.02 6.55
CA SER A 244 -15.95 -17.15 6.88
C SER A 244 -16.12 -17.44 8.37
N LEU A 245 -16.78 -16.53 9.08
CA LEU A 245 -17.10 -16.70 10.51
C LEU A 245 -18.07 -17.86 10.76
N SER A 246 -18.83 -18.30 9.75
CA SER A 246 -19.67 -19.49 9.87
C SER A 246 -18.87 -20.79 9.95
N LYS A 247 -17.64 -20.81 9.43
CA LYS A 247 -16.72 -21.94 9.56
C LYS A 247 -16.06 -21.92 10.93
N ILE A 248 -15.67 -20.74 11.39
CA ILE A 248 -15.10 -20.53 12.73
C ILE A 248 -16.26 -20.52 13.74
N ARG A 249 -16.71 -21.71 14.18
CA ARG A 249 -17.69 -21.85 15.27
C ARG A 249 -17.08 -21.29 16.55
N CYS A 250 -17.15 -19.99 16.73
CA CYS A 250 -16.90 -19.37 18.01
C CYS A 250 -18.05 -19.81 18.91
N VAL A 251 -17.81 -20.82 19.76
CA VAL A 251 -18.77 -21.19 20.80
C VAL A 251 -19.04 -19.90 21.54
N LYS A 252 -20.30 -19.48 21.53
CA LYS A 252 -20.74 -18.27 22.22
C LYS A 252 -20.62 -18.62 23.69
N ALA A 253 -19.41 -18.51 24.24
CA ALA A 253 -19.12 -18.89 25.60
C ALA A 253 -20.10 -18.13 26.49
N GLU A 254 -20.93 -18.91 27.15
CA GLU A 254 -21.97 -18.52 28.06
C GLU A 254 -21.26 -17.98 29.30
N LEU A 255 -20.79 -16.74 29.21
CA LEU A 255 -20.31 -15.96 30.35
C LEU A 255 -21.55 -15.56 31.16
N ARG A 256 -21.98 -16.47 32.04
CA ARG A 256 -22.70 -16.14 33.27
C ARG A 256 -21.69 -15.95 34.39
#